data_AF-A0A1G4AMK6-F1
#
_entry.id   AF-A0A1G4AMK6-F1
#
_cell.length_a   1.000
_cell.length_b   1.000
_cell.length_c   1.000
_cell.angle_alpha   90.00
_cell.angle_beta   90.00
_cell.angle_gamma   90.00
#
_symmetry.space_group_name_H-M   'P 1'
#
loop_
_entity.id
_entity.type
_entity.pdbx_description
1 polymer ?
#
loop_
_entity_poly.entity_id
_entity_poly.type
_entity_poly.pdbx_seq_one_letter_code
_entity_poly.pdbx_strand_id
1 'polypeptide(L)'
;MSPAGLNGTNSASSANGQVNIEDLGHVETPKVEGTWTVEKALGISPGTAAPTEAGSPLPYFHLIERLKTTKREGWRRFGIARGESIADHMYRMSLLSMLAPPALAPRLDLARCMKMCLIHDMAESLVGDITPVDGVPKSEKNRREAETMDYITNNLLGSVYGGIPGAEIREIWQEYEDSQTLNSHYVHDLDKMELLLQMIEYEKRGQGKLDLGEFAYVATKFILPETKEWADALLKEREQFWGIQHHVHGEAGTEGGVQEERQQQQDDYYER
;
A
#
# COMPACT_ATOMS: atom_id res chain seq x y z
N MET A 1 -11.70 14.54 -46.57
CA MET A 1 -11.31 14.93 -45.20
C MET A 1 -11.73 13.81 -44.28
N SER A 2 -10.79 12.97 -43.88
CA SER A 2 -11.01 11.81 -43.00
C SER A 2 -9.95 11.89 -41.89
N PRO A 3 -10.30 11.77 -40.61
CA PRO A 3 -9.33 11.82 -39.54
C PRO A 3 -8.64 10.47 -39.40
N ALA A 4 -7.31 10.50 -39.39
CA ALA A 4 -6.44 9.36 -39.13
C ALA A 4 -6.55 8.93 -37.67
N GLY A 5 -6.53 7.62 -37.44
CA GLY A 5 -6.70 6.98 -36.14
C GLY A 5 -5.59 7.27 -35.14
N LEU A 6 -5.99 7.42 -33.89
CA LEU A 6 -5.13 7.43 -32.71
C LEU A 6 -4.98 5.99 -32.23
N ASN A 7 -3.89 5.33 -32.62
CA ASN A 7 -3.38 4.16 -31.91
C ASN A 7 -2.40 4.66 -30.84
N GLY A 8 -2.89 4.80 -29.60
CA GLY A 8 -2.07 5.09 -28.43
C GLY A 8 -1.54 3.81 -27.81
N THR A 9 -0.34 3.38 -28.22
CA THR A 9 0.47 2.42 -27.47
C THR A 9 1.41 3.19 -26.55
N ASN A 10 1.02 3.40 -25.29
CA ASN A 10 1.95 3.88 -24.26
C ASN A 10 2.59 2.68 -23.58
N SER A 11 3.61 2.11 -24.22
CA SER A 11 4.61 1.29 -23.54
C SER A 11 5.65 2.24 -22.94
N ALA A 12 5.55 2.51 -21.64
CA ALA A 12 6.61 3.19 -20.91
C ALA A 12 7.74 2.19 -20.61
N SER A 13 8.45 1.75 -21.65
CA SER A 13 9.85 1.35 -21.51
C SER A 13 10.60 2.16 -22.54
N SER A 14 11.41 3.13 -22.12
CA SER A 14 12.29 3.83 -23.05
C SER A 14 13.24 2.77 -23.64
N ALA A 15 13.08 2.50 -24.93
CA ALA A 15 13.74 1.39 -25.62
C ALA A 15 15.28 1.54 -25.77
N ASN A 16 15.95 2.37 -24.94
CA ASN A 16 17.38 2.67 -25.06
C ASN A 16 18.08 3.09 -23.75
N GLY A 17 17.48 2.88 -22.57
CA GLY A 17 18.12 3.27 -21.30
C GLY A 17 18.32 4.78 -21.12
N GLN A 18 17.60 5.60 -21.90
CA GLN A 18 17.57 7.04 -21.70
C GLN A 18 16.65 7.39 -20.53
N VAL A 19 17.18 8.20 -19.61
CA VAL A 19 16.46 8.74 -18.45
C VAL A 19 15.31 9.62 -18.94
N ASN A 20 14.08 9.28 -18.54
CA ASN A 20 12.91 10.09 -18.85
C ASN A 20 12.77 11.26 -17.86
N ILE A 21 13.30 12.41 -18.22
CA ILE A 21 13.25 13.63 -17.38
C ILE A 21 11.81 14.09 -17.15
N GLU A 22 10.88 13.79 -18.06
CA GLU A 22 9.47 14.18 -17.94
C GLU A 22 8.70 13.36 -16.89
N ASP A 23 9.26 12.23 -16.45
CA ASP A 23 8.60 11.30 -15.53
C ASP A 23 9.51 10.80 -14.39
N LEU A 24 10.37 11.69 -13.86
CA LEU A 24 11.24 11.36 -12.71
C LEU A 24 10.47 10.99 -11.43
N GLY A 25 9.19 11.37 -11.34
CA GLY A 25 8.32 11.02 -10.21
C GLY A 25 7.79 9.60 -10.24
N HIS A 26 8.06 8.84 -11.32
CA HIS A 26 7.76 7.43 -11.42
C HIS A 26 9.04 6.62 -11.30
N VAL A 27 9.07 5.69 -10.34
CA VAL A 27 10.12 4.70 -10.21
C VAL A 27 9.46 3.34 -10.35
N GLU A 28 9.86 2.58 -11.36
CA GLU A 28 9.40 1.20 -11.51
C GLU A 28 9.94 0.36 -10.35
N THR A 29 9.05 -0.46 -9.77
CA THR A 29 9.42 -1.45 -8.75
C THR A 29 10.47 -2.39 -9.33
N PRO A 30 11.71 -2.37 -8.81
CA PRO A 30 12.78 -3.14 -9.42
C PRO A 30 12.56 -4.65 -9.27
N LYS A 31 12.62 -5.40 -10.37
CA LYS A 31 12.53 -6.86 -10.34
C LYS A 31 13.89 -7.47 -10.02
N VAL A 32 14.02 -8.08 -8.85
CA VAL A 32 15.25 -8.79 -8.46
C VAL A 32 15.30 -10.17 -9.10
N GLU A 33 16.36 -10.45 -9.87
CA GLU A 33 16.60 -11.78 -10.41
C GLU A 33 17.13 -12.77 -9.35
N GLY A 34 16.56 -13.98 -9.36
CA GLY A 34 16.89 -15.04 -8.41
C GLY A 34 16.41 -14.74 -6.98
N THR A 35 17.17 -15.20 -5.98
CA THR A 35 16.83 -14.92 -4.57
C THR A 35 16.91 -13.44 -4.26
N TRP A 36 15.83 -12.89 -3.72
CA TRP A 36 15.74 -11.50 -3.29
C TRP A 36 16.58 -11.27 -2.02
N THR A 37 17.38 -10.20 -2.03
CA THR A 37 18.10 -9.68 -0.86
C THR A 37 18.05 -8.15 -0.87
N VAL A 38 18.24 -7.53 0.29
CA VAL A 38 18.30 -6.07 0.42
C VAL A 38 19.41 -5.47 -0.46
N GLU A 39 20.59 -6.09 -0.53
CA GLU A 39 21.72 -5.60 -1.33
C GLU A 39 21.40 -5.61 -2.82
N LYS A 40 20.72 -6.65 -3.31
CA LYS A 40 20.30 -6.72 -4.70
C LYS A 40 19.24 -5.67 -5.01
N ALA A 41 18.25 -5.50 -4.13
CA ALA A 41 17.20 -4.49 -4.29
C ALA A 41 17.77 -3.06 -4.30
N LEU A 42 18.76 -2.78 -3.46
CA LEU A 42 19.51 -1.51 -3.46
C LEU A 42 20.35 -1.35 -4.73
N GLY A 43 21.02 -2.40 -5.20
CA GLY A 43 21.92 -2.36 -6.36
C GLY A 43 21.23 -2.04 -7.69
N ILE A 44 19.95 -2.41 -7.83
CA ILE A 44 19.11 -2.08 -8.98
C ILE A 44 18.37 -0.76 -8.84
N SER A 45 18.44 -0.13 -7.66
CA SER A 45 17.74 1.09 -7.33
C SER A 45 18.66 2.31 -7.48
N PRO A 46 18.38 3.25 -8.39
CA PRO A 46 19.17 4.48 -8.49
C PRO A 46 18.97 5.35 -7.25
N GLY A 47 20.04 6.02 -6.78
CA GLY A 47 19.96 7.12 -5.81
C GLY A 47 20.13 6.77 -4.33
N THR A 48 20.18 5.48 -3.94
CA THR A 48 20.50 5.07 -2.57
C THR A 48 21.99 4.83 -2.39
N ALA A 49 22.73 5.86 -1.95
CA ALA A 49 24.13 5.69 -1.55
C ALA A 49 24.21 5.07 -0.14
N ALA A 50 25.22 4.23 0.09
CA ALA A 50 25.55 3.74 1.43
C ALA A 50 25.90 4.92 2.36
N PRO A 51 25.65 4.81 3.68
CA PRO A 51 25.99 5.86 4.63
C PRO A 51 27.46 6.29 4.50
N THR A 52 27.70 7.58 4.25
CA THR A 52 29.07 8.13 4.19
C THR A 52 29.58 8.54 5.57
N GLU A 53 28.69 8.72 6.55
CA GLU A 53 29.00 9.15 7.91
C GLU A 53 28.18 8.38 8.94
N ALA A 54 28.86 7.83 9.96
CA ALA A 54 28.20 7.14 11.07
C ALA A 54 27.36 8.11 11.91
N GLY A 55 26.17 7.67 12.33
CA GLY A 55 25.25 8.47 13.16
C GLY A 55 24.39 9.49 12.42
N SER A 56 24.47 9.56 11.08
CA SER A 56 23.63 10.45 10.27
C SER A 56 22.30 9.79 9.85
N PRO A 57 21.14 10.45 9.99
CA PRO A 57 19.86 9.95 9.51
C PRO A 57 19.64 10.16 8.00
N LEU A 58 20.55 10.85 7.29
CA LEU A 58 20.37 11.19 5.87
C LEU A 58 20.14 9.97 4.95
N PRO A 59 20.84 8.83 5.11
CA PRO A 59 20.58 7.66 4.29
C PRO A 59 19.15 7.12 4.43
N TYR A 60 18.59 7.18 5.64
CA TYR A 60 17.18 6.85 5.88
C TYR A 60 16.25 7.82 5.16
N PHE A 61 16.51 9.14 5.19
CA PHE A 61 15.71 10.13 4.48
C PHE A 61 15.71 9.92 2.96
N HIS A 62 16.84 9.54 2.39
CA HIS A 62 16.92 9.19 0.97
C HIS A 62 16.14 7.92 0.64
N LEU A 63 16.20 6.90 1.49
CA LEU A 63 15.50 5.64 1.24
C LEU A 63 13.97 5.82 1.26
N ILE A 64 13.42 6.53 2.25
CA ILE A 64 11.96 6.68 2.38
C ILE A 64 11.33 7.55 1.28
N GLU A 65 12.12 8.30 0.51
CA GLU A 65 11.63 9.00 -0.69
C GLU A 65 10.95 8.02 -1.66
N ARG A 66 11.42 6.77 -1.71
CA ARG A 66 10.91 5.73 -2.59
C ARG A 66 9.44 5.40 -2.36
N LEU A 67 8.91 5.67 -1.17
CA LEU A 67 7.49 5.50 -0.86
C LEU A 67 6.62 6.51 -1.63
N LYS A 68 7.18 7.65 -2.07
CA LYS A 68 6.50 8.68 -2.88
C LYS A 68 6.45 8.31 -4.36
N THR A 69 7.47 7.61 -4.83
CA THR A 69 7.66 7.28 -6.25
C THR A 69 7.12 5.90 -6.61
N THR A 70 7.05 4.98 -5.64
CA THR A 70 6.40 3.68 -5.77
C THR A 70 4.88 3.85 -5.72
N LYS A 71 4.19 3.40 -6.78
CA LYS A 71 2.73 3.51 -6.92
C LYS A 71 2.06 2.24 -6.44
N ARG A 72 0.87 2.38 -5.84
CA ARG A 72 0.07 1.23 -5.40
C ARG A 72 -0.34 0.38 -6.61
N GLU A 73 0.14 -0.85 -6.66
CA GLU A 73 0.05 -1.77 -7.79
C GLU A 73 -1.36 -2.24 -8.08
N GLY A 74 -2.19 -2.33 -7.03
CA GLY A 74 -3.61 -2.70 -7.14
C GLY A 74 -4.34 -1.88 -8.21
N TRP A 75 -4.10 -0.57 -8.27
CA TRP A 75 -4.76 0.33 -9.22
C TRP A 75 -4.29 0.16 -10.67
N ARG A 76 -3.02 -0.24 -10.87
CA ARG A 76 -2.44 -0.38 -12.22
C ARG A 76 -3.11 -1.50 -13.00
N ARG A 77 -3.59 -2.55 -12.31
CA ARG A 77 -4.37 -3.66 -12.89
C ARG A 77 -5.67 -3.19 -13.56
N PHE A 78 -6.18 -2.04 -13.15
CA PHE A 78 -7.39 -1.41 -13.70
C PHE A 78 -7.06 -0.29 -14.71
N GLY A 79 -5.81 -0.22 -15.19
CA GLY A 79 -5.37 0.78 -16.17
C GLY A 79 -5.08 2.16 -15.58
N ILE A 80 -5.04 2.30 -14.25
CA ILE A 80 -4.74 3.58 -13.59
C ILE A 80 -3.22 3.76 -13.51
N ALA A 81 -2.64 4.38 -14.55
CA ALA A 81 -1.19 4.58 -14.65
C ALA A 81 -0.63 5.57 -13.62
N ARG A 82 -1.41 6.59 -13.23
CA ARG A 82 -1.02 7.63 -12.25
C ARG A 82 -1.86 7.51 -10.97
N GLY A 83 -1.81 6.33 -10.36
CA GLY A 83 -2.42 6.08 -9.07
C GLY A 83 -1.68 6.77 -7.92
N GLU A 84 -2.25 6.65 -6.72
CA GLU A 84 -1.60 7.07 -5.48
C GLU A 84 -0.27 6.33 -5.25
N SER A 85 0.61 6.95 -4.48
CA SER A 85 1.80 6.31 -3.94
C SER A 85 1.54 5.68 -2.58
N ILE A 86 2.48 4.83 -2.13
CA ILE A 86 2.43 4.25 -0.78
C ILE A 86 2.44 5.35 0.28
N ALA A 87 3.20 6.43 0.04
CA ALA A 87 3.22 7.59 0.92
C ALA A 87 1.87 8.34 0.97
N ASP A 88 1.12 8.41 -0.14
CA ASP A 88 -0.21 9.03 -0.17
C ASP A 88 -1.20 8.23 0.70
N HIS A 89 -1.18 6.91 0.53
CA HIS A 89 -1.98 5.95 1.31
C HIS A 89 -1.70 6.07 2.82
N MET A 90 -0.43 5.93 3.23
CA MET A 90 -0.03 6.03 4.64
C MET A 90 -0.32 7.40 5.25
N TYR A 91 -0.16 8.48 4.47
CA TYR A 91 -0.50 9.83 4.92
C TYR A 91 -2.00 9.96 5.23
N ARG A 92 -2.87 9.52 4.32
CA ARG A 92 -4.31 9.61 4.54
C ARG A 92 -4.74 8.72 5.69
N MET A 93 -4.22 7.50 5.82
CA MET A 93 -4.45 6.64 6.99
C MET A 93 -4.12 7.35 8.30
N SER A 94 -2.96 8.01 8.37
CA SER A 94 -2.55 8.73 9.59
C SER A 94 -3.53 9.85 9.94
N LEU A 95 -4.10 10.56 8.95
CA LEU A 95 -5.15 11.55 9.20
C LEU A 95 -6.46 10.91 9.66
N LEU A 96 -6.88 9.81 9.03
CA LEU A 96 -8.09 9.07 9.41
C LEU A 96 -8.00 8.57 10.86
N SER A 97 -6.82 8.12 11.29
CA SER A 97 -6.60 7.60 12.64
C SER A 97 -6.93 8.61 13.74
N MET A 98 -6.85 9.92 13.46
CA MET A 98 -7.20 11.00 14.39
C MET A 98 -8.70 11.08 14.71
N LEU A 99 -9.55 10.42 13.91
CA LEU A 99 -11.00 10.44 14.03
C LEU A 99 -11.56 9.17 14.67
N ALA A 100 -10.81 8.57 15.60
CA ALA A 100 -11.23 7.36 16.29
C ALA A 100 -12.63 7.51 16.91
N PRO A 101 -13.53 6.52 16.75
CA PRO A 101 -14.88 6.56 17.30
C PRO A 101 -14.85 6.81 18.82
N PRO A 102 -15.80 7.58 19.39
CA PRO A 102 -15.79 7.91 20.81
C PRO A 102 -15.76 6.70 21.75
N ALA A 103 -16.33 5.56 21.34
CA ALA A 103 -16.31 4.31 22.10
C ALA A 103 -14.93 3.63 22.10
N LEU A 104 -14.11 3.89 21.08
CA LEU A 104 -12.80 3.28 20.88
C LEU A 104 -11.66 4.19 21.35
N ALA A 105 -11.77 5.50 21.12
CA ALA A 105 -10.70 6.48 21.37
C ALA A 105 -10.08 6.41 22.79
N PRO A 106 -10.83 6.22 23.90
CA PRO A 106 -10.24 6.12 25.24
C PRO A 106 -9.36 4.87 25.47
N ARG A 107 -9.44 3.90 24.57
CA ARG A 107 -8.75 2.60 24.66
C ARG A 107 -7.56 2.50 23.70
N LEU A 108 -7.37 3.50 22.84
CA LEU A 108 -6.30 3.54 21.85
C LEU A 108 -5.18 4.46 22.31
N ASP A 109 -3.95 4.09 21.97
CA ASP A 109 -2.86 5.05 21.89
C ASP A 109 -2.86 5.67 20.49
N LEU A 110 -3.54 6.81 20.33
CA LEU A 110 -3.65 7.47 19.03
C LEU A 110 -2.30 7.94 18.48
N ALA A 111 -1.36 8.34 19.34
CA ALA A 111 -0.03 8.74 18.91
C ALA A 111 0.72 7.56 18.29
N ARG A 112 0.60 6.38 18.91
CA ARG A 112 1.16 5.14 18.39
C ARG A 112 0.44 4.66 17.13
N CYS A 113 -0.89 4.76 17.07
CA CYS A 113 -1.67 4.44 15.86
C CYS A 113 -1.26 5.31 14.67
N MET A 114 -1.09 6.62 14.87
CA MET A 114 -0.60 7.54 13.83
C MET A 114 0.79 7.16 13.34
N LYS A 115 1.73 6.87 14.25
CA LYS A 115 3.06 6.39 13.89
C LYS A 115 2.99 5.08 13.12
N MET A 116 2.17 4.13 13.56
CA MET A 116 1.99 2.84 12.90
C MET A 116 1.45 3.00 11.47
N CYS A 117 0.46 3.88 11.24
CA CYS A 117 -0.01 4.20 9.89
C CYS A 117 1.13 4.67 8.98
N LEU A 118 2.06 5.49 9.49
CA LEU A 118 3.20 6.03 8.74
C LEU A 118 4.37 5.04 8.58
N ILE A 119 4.32 3.88 9.22
CA ILE A 119 5.43 2.92 9.30
C ILE A 119 5.09 1.58 8.66
N HIS A 120 3.82 1.14 8.68
CA HIS A 120 3.46 -0.25 8.39
C HIS A 120 3.95 -0.73 7.01
N ASP A 121 3.77 0.07 5.95
CA ASP A 121 4.23 -0.24 4.59
C ASP A 121 5.65 0.33 4.29
N MET A 122 6.43 0.73 5.29
CA MET A 122 7.77 1.30 5.06
C MET A 122 8.72 0.31 4.37
N ALA A 123 8.53 -0.99 4.59
CA ALA A 123 9.30 -2.05 3.95
C ALA A 123 9.13 -2.07 2.41
N GLU A 124 7.98 -1.61 1.91
CA GLU A 124 7.70 -1.54 0.48
C GLU A 124 8.62 -0.55 -0.25
N SER A 125 9.35 0.31 0.48
CA SER A 125 10.42 1.13 -0.08
C SER A 125 11.48 0.32 -0.82
N LEU A 126 11.73 -0.95 -0.45
CA LEU A 126 12.63 -1.85 -1.18
C LEU A 126 11.94 -3.09 -1.73
N VAL A 127 10.93 -3.61 -1.03
CA VAL A 127 10.20 -4.80 -1.46
C VAL A 127 9.32 -4.50 -2.68
N GLY A 128 8.83 -3.27 -2.78
CA GLY A 128 7.71 -2.90 -3.65
C GLY A 128 6.37 -3.29 -3.04
N ASP A 129 5.29 -2.75 -3.60
CA ASP A 129 3.92 -3.14 -3.26
C ASP A 129 3.58 -4.48 -3.92
N ILE A 130 3.80 -5.58 -3.19
CA ILE A 130 3.52 -6.95 -3.68
C ILE A 130 2.04 -7.24 -3.50
N THR A 131 1.35 -7.51 -4.60
CA THR A 131 -0.09 -7.82 -4.62
C THR A 131 -0.35 -9.33 -4.70
N PRO A 132 -1.59 -9.78 -4.42
CA PRO A 132 -1.94 -11.20 -4.51
C PRO A 132 -1.69 -11.85 -5.89
N VAL A 133 -1.65 -11.05 -6.96
CA VAL A 133 -1.46 -11.57 -8.33
C VAL A 133 0.01 -11.74 -8.72
N ASP A 134 0.95 -11.29 -7.89
CA ASP A 134 2.39 -11.37 -8.18
C ASP A 134 2.99 -12.76 -7.90
N GLY A 135 2.22 -13.66 -7.28
CA GLY A 135 2.61 -15.06 -7.06
C GLY A 135 3.78 -15.24 -6.08
N VAL A 136 4.12 -14.21 -5.30
CA VAL A 136 5.11 -14.29 -4.22
C VAL A 136 4.44 -14.92 -3.00
N PRO A 137 4.96 -16.04 -2.47
CA PRO A 137 4.40 -16.65 -1.27
C PRO A 137 4.42 -15.67 -0.09
N LYS A 138 3.38 -15.68 0.74
CA LYS A 138 3.25 -14.82 1.93
C LYS A 138 4.47 -14.90 2.86
N SER A 139 4.99 -16.10 3.09
CA SER A 139 6.20 -16.29 3.90
C SER A 139 7.44 -15.62 3.31
N GLU A 140 7.55 -15.58 1.98
CA GLU A 140 8.63 -14.88 1.29
C GLU A 140 8.42 -13.36 1.32
N LYS A 141 7.19 -12.86 1.12
CA LYS A 141 6.85 -11.43 1.31
C LYS A 141 7.26 -10.97 2.71
N ASN A 142 6.79 -11.66 3.75
CA ASN A 142 7.09 -11.34 5.15
C ASN A 142 8.59 -11.37 5.43
N ARG A 143 9.34 -12.33 4.87
CA ARG A 143 10.81 -12.39 5.00
C ARG A 143 11.48 -11.15 4.41
N ARG A 144 11.10 -10.76 3.18
CA ARG A 144 11.67 -9.58 2.49
C ARG A 144 11.36 -8.29 3.24
N GLU A 145 10.14 -8.19 3.78
CA GLU A 145 9.71 -7.02 4.54
C GLU A 145 10.47 -6.93 5.87
N ALA A 146 10.58 -8.03 6.60
CA ALA A 146 11.36 -8.10 7.83
C ALA A 146 12.84 -7.75 7.59
N GLU A 147 13.48 -8.30 6.55
CA GLU A 147 14.87 -7.97 6.20
C GLU A 147 15.04 -6.49 5.82
N THR A 148 14.06 -5.91 5.12
CA THR A 148 14.07 -4.47 4.80
C THR A 148 13.96 -3.63 6.05
N MET A 149 13.05 -3.97 6.97
CA MET A 149 12.89 -3.25 8.22
C MET A 149 14.13 -3.37 9.09
N ASP A 150 14.74 -4.56 9.19
CA ASP A 150 15.98 -4.74 9.92
C ASP A 150 17.12 -3.90 9.32
N TYR A 151 17.22 -3.81 7.99
CA TYR A 151 18.17 -2.91 7.34
C TYR A 151 17.90 -1.44 7.69
N ILE A 152 16.65 -0.99 7.61
CA ILE A 152 16.27 0.39 7.97
C ILE A 152 16.62 0.69 9.42
N THR A 153 16.24 -0.19 10.35
CA THR A 153 16.28 0.11 11.78
C THR A 153 17.66 -0.13 12.37
N ASN A 154 18.39 -1.16 11.89
CA ASN A 154 19.69 -1.53 12.43
C ASN A 154 20.85 -0.95 11.62
N ASN A 155 20.77 -0.92 10.29
CA ASN A 155 21.89 -0.46 9.46
C ASN A 155 21.84 1.04 9.23
N LEU A 156 20.68 1.58 8.85
CA LEU A 156 20.54 3.02 8.58
C LEU A 156 20.38 3.84 9.87
N LEU A 157 19.57 3.34 10.81
CA LEU A 157 19.25 4.06 12.05
C LEU A 157 19.98 3.55 13.29
N GLY A 158 20.67 2.39 13.24
CA GLY A 158 21.23 1.77 14.45
C GLY A 158 22.34 2.58 15.14
N SER A 159 23.03 3.47 14.40
CA SER A 159 24.01 4.41 14.99
C SER A 159 23.43 5.81 15.24
N VAL A 160 22.25 6.11 14.71
CA VAL A 160 21.62 7.43 14.82
C VAL A 160 21.07 7.61 16.23
N TYR A 161 21.60 8.60 16.96
CA TYR A 161 21.18 8.92 18.33
C TYR A 161 21.12 7.70 19.27
N GLY A 162 22.11 6.79 19.14
CA GLY A 162 22.18 5.58 19.94
C GLY A 162 21.21 4.47 19.53
N GLY A 163 20.63 4.53 18.33
CA GLY A 163 19.75 3.49 17.78
C GLY A 163 18.31 3.53 18.30
N ILE A 164 17.99 4.46 19.20
CA ILE A 164 16.67 4.59 19.82
C ILE A 164 15.55 4.78 18.77
N PRO A 165 15.69 5.67 17.77
CA PRO A 165 14.64 5.85 16.77
C PRO A 165 14.40 4.59 15.92
N GLY A 166 15.49 3.88 15.56
CA GLY A 166 15.40 2.62 14.81
C GLY A 166 14.66 1.55 15.60
N ALA A 167 14.98 1.41 16.89
CA ALA A 167 14.29 0.46 17.77
C ALA A 167 12.79 0.74 17.91
N GLU A 168 12.39 2.01 18.08
CA GLU A 168 10.98 2.40 18.15
C GLU A 168 10.22 2.07 16.85
N ILE A 169 10.81 2.39 15.69
CA ILE A 169 10.21 2.08 14.38
C ILE A 169 10.04 0.57 14.22
N ARG A 170 11.07 -0.22 14.59
CA ARG A 170 11.03 -1.68 14.48
C ARG A 170 9.94 -2.31 15.35
N GLU A 171 9.78 -1.79 16.56
CA GLU A 171 8.76 -2.23 17.52
C GLU A 171 7.34 -1.94 17.01
N ILE A 172 7.11 -0.72 16.52
CA ILE A 172 5.80 -0.31 15.99
C ILE A 172 5.44 -1.13 14.74
N TRP A 173 6.41 -1.35 13.85
CA TRP A 173 6.21 -2.19 12.67
C TRP A 173 5.87 -3.64 13.07
N GLN A 174 6.62 -4.22 14.02
CA GLN A 174 6.33 -5.58 14.50
C GLN A 174 4.93 -5.70 15.11
N GLU A 175 4.48 -4.69 15.86
CA GLU A 175 3.14 -4.71 16.44
C GLU A 175 2.05 -4.74 15.36
N TYR A 176 2.24 -4.03 14.24
CA TYR A 176 1.33 -4.11 13.10
C TYR A 176 1.31 -5.52 12.51
N GLU A 177 2.49 -6.10 12.25
CA GLU A 177 2.65 -7.43 11.67
C GLU A 177 2.07 -8.54 12.55
N ASP A 178 2.32 -8.48 13.85
CA ASP A 178 1.80 -9.46 14.81
C ASP A 178 0.26 -9.42 14.85
N SER A 179 -0.33 -8.23 14.66
CA SER A 179 -1.77 -8.03 14.58
C SER A 179 -2.53 -8.59 15.79
N GLN A 180 -2.03 -8.27 16.99
CA GLN A 180 -2.54 -8.78 18.28
C GLN A 180 -3.12 -7.69 19.19
N THR A 181 -2.70 -6.43 19.01
CA THR A 181 -3.10 -5.32 19.89
C THR A 181 -4.31 -4.58 19.34
N LEU A 182 -5.05 -3.90 20.22
CA LEU A 182 -6.17 -3.06 19.80
C LEU A 182 -5.73 -1.93 18.85
N ASN A 183 -4.54 -1.36 19.07
CA ASN A 183 -3.95 -0.37 18.17
C ASN A 183 -3.70 -0.97 16.79
N SER A 184 -3.10 -2.16 16.73
CA SER A 184 -2.85 -2.85 15.46
C SER A 184 -4.16 -3.16 14.72
N HIS A 185 -5.19 -3.66 15.40
CA HIS A 185 -6.49 -3.94 14.79
C HIS A 185 -7.15 -2.68 14.25
N TYR A 186 -7.06 -1.56 14.98
CA TYR A 186 -7.56 -0.28 14.50
C TYR A 186 -6.83 0.18 13.24
N VAL A 187 -5.50 0.10 13.19
CA VAL A 187 -4.72 0.50 12.00
C VAL A 187 -4.96 -0.43 10.82
N HIS A 188 -5.10 -1.74 11.06
CA HIS A 188 -5.50 -2.72 10.04
C HIS A 188 -6.87 -2.39 9.44
N ASP A 189 -7.83 -1.93 10.24
CA ASP A 189 -9.13 -1.50 9.73
C ASP A 189 -9.03 -0.17 8.95
N LEU A 190 -8.15 0.75 9.37
CA LEU A 190 -7.90 1.99 8.64
C LEU A 190 -7.25 1.75 7.28
N ASP A 191 -6.33 0.79 7.15
CA ASP A 191 -5.71 0.40 5.87
C ASP A 191 -6.81 -0.01 4.86
N LYS A 192 -7.70 -0.91 5.29
CA LYS A 192 -8.86 -1.34 4.49
C LYS A 192 -9.82 -0.19 4.19
N MET A 193 -10.09 0.67 5.18
CA MET A 193 -10.97 1.82 5.02
C MET A 193 -10.43 2.80 3.98
N GLU A 194 -9.12 3.03 3.99
CA GLU A 194 -8.44 3.91 3.05
C GLU A 194 -8.51 3.37 1.62
N LEU A 195 -8.29 2.06 1.44
CA LEU A 195 -8.47 1.38 0.15
C LEU A 195 -9.90 1.54 -0.39
N LEU A 196 -10.92 1.35 0.46
CA LEU A 196 -12.33 1.51 0.07
C LEU A 196 -12.66 2.96 -0.32
N LEU A 197 -12.11 3.95 0.40
CA LEU A 197 -12.27 5.37 0.05
C LEU A 197 -11.65 5.65 -1.31
N GLN A 198 -10.42 5.19 -1.53
CA GLN A 198 -9.71 5.45 -2.79
C GLN A 198 -10.43 4.81 -3.98
N MET A 199 -10.97 3.59 -3.79
CA MET A 199 -11.79 2.88 -4.77
C MET A 199 -12.92 3.78 -5.27
N ILE A 200 -13.79 4.25 -4.38
CA ILE A 200 -14.97 5.05 -4.75
C ILE A 200 -14.58 6.39 -5.36
N GLU A 201 -13.51 7.02 -4.87
CA GLU A 201 -13.01 8.27 -5.46
C GLU A 201 -12.54 8.08 -6.90
N TYR A 202 -11.87 6.96 -7.21
CA TYR A 202 -11.49 6.63 -8.58
C TYR A 202 -12.69 6.25 -9.45
N GLU A 203 -13.67 5.51 -8.94
CA GLU A 203 -14.92 5.23 -9.66
C GLU A 203 -15.68 6.52 -10.01
N LYS A 204 -15.78 7.45 -9.04
CA LYS A 204 -16.38 8.79 -9.23
C LYS A 204 -15.64 9.63 -10.24
N ARG A 205 -14.30 9.68 -10.18
CA ARG A 205 -13.47 10.38 -11.19
C ARG A 205 -13.58 9.74 -12.57
N GLY A 206 -13.73 8.41 -12.61
CA GLY A 206 -14.03 7.62 -13.80
C GLY A 206 -15.47 7.75 -14.30
N GLN A 207 -16.34 8.45 -13.56
CA GLN A 207 -17.75 8.69 -13.89
C GLN A 207 -18.52 7.37 -14.14
N GLY A 208 -18.24 6.34 -13.34
CA GLY A 208 -18.90 5.03 -13.45
C GLY A 208 -18.48 4.22 -14.68
N LYS A 209 -17.44 4.62 -15.40
CA LYS A 209 -16.88 3.87 -16.55
C LYS A 209 -15.83 2.84 -16.14
N LEU A 210 -15.42 2.89 -14.87
CA LEU A 210 -14.46 1.97 -14.29
C LEU A 210 -15.07 1.44 -13.01
N ASP A 211 -15.27 0.13 -12.97
CA ASP A 211 -15.77 -0.60 -11.81
C ASP A 211 -14.57 -1.21 -11.07
N LEU A 212 -14.43 -0.82 -9.81
CA LEU A 212 -13.35 -1.26 -8.92
C LEU A 212 -13.91 -2.15 -7.79
N GLY A 213 -15.13 -2.64 -7.93
CA GLY A 213 -15.88 -3.35 -6.90
C GLY A 213 -15.22 -4.60 -6.35
N GLU A 214 -14.24 -5.19 -7.04
CA GLU A 214 -13.43 -6.30 -6.51
C GLU A 214 -12.71 -5.92 -5.19
N PHE A 215 -12.34 -4.65 -5.01
CA PHE A 215 -11.72 -4.19 -3.76
C PHE A 215 -12.70 -4.16 -2.59
N ALA A 216 -14.02 -4.13 -2.83
CA ALA A 216 -15.02 -4.13 -1.76
C ALA A 216 -14.95 -5.39 -0.87
N TYR A 217 -14.31 -6.47 -1.34
CA TYR A 217 -14.01 -7.66 -0.55
C TYR A 217 -13.39 -7.33 0.81
N VAL A 218 -12.50 -6.33 0.91
CA VAL A 218 -11.84 -6.00 2.19
C VAL A 218 -12.80 -5.55 3.28
N ALA A 219 -14.01 -5.11 2.93
CA ALA A 219 -15.07 -4.79 3.91
C ALA A 219 -15.45 -6.00 4.78
N THR A 220 -15.26 -7.22 4.26
CA THR A 220 -15.50 -8.47 5.01
C THR A 220 -14.44 -8.76 6.07
N LYS A 221 -13.31 -8.04 6.04
CA LYS A 221 -12.13 -8.28 6.87
C LYS A 221 -11.93 -7.22 7.96
N PHE A 222 -12.91 -6.33 8.16
CA PHE A 222 -12.90 -5.40 9.29
C PHE A 222 -13.04 -6.16 10.61
N ILE A 223 -12.25 -5.78 11.60
CA ILE A 223 -12.17 -6.46 12.90
C ILE A 223 -13.03 -5.75 13.94
N LEU A 224 -12.97 -4.42 14.01
CA LEU A 224 -13.64 -3.64 15.03
C LEU A 224 -15.06 -3.26 14.58
N PRO A 225 -16.08 -3.44 15.44
CA PRO A 225 -17.44 -3.04 15.10
C PRO A 225 -17.56 -1.56 14.75
N GLU A 226 -16.84 -0.69 15.45
CA GLU A 226 -16.95 0.76 15.30
C GLU A 226 -16.41 1.26 13.95
N THR A 227 -15.35 0.65 13.43
CA THR A 227 -14.78 0.96 12.10
C THR A 227 -15.58 0.28 10.98
N LYS A 228 -16.18 -0.89 11.24
CA LYS A 228 -17.08 -1.56 10.29
C LYS A 228 -18.28 -0.68 9.95
N GLU A 229 -18.80 0.10 10.90
CA GLU A 229 -19.88 1.07 10.62
C GLU A 229 -19.48 2.09 9.53
N TRP A 230 -18.22 2.50 9.47
CA TRP A 230 -17.72 3.38 8.41
C TRP A 230 -17.70 2.69 7.05
N ALA A 231 -17.22 1.46 7.00
CA ALA A 231 -17.23 0.66 5.77
C ALA A 231 -18.65 0.45 5.25
N ASP A 232 -19.59 0.10 6.13
CA ASP A 232 -21.01 -0.11 5.78
C ASP A 232 -21.67 1.19 5.28
N ALA A 233 -21.32 2.34 5.86
CA ALA A 233 -21.80 3.64 5.39
C ALA A 233 -21.23 3.99 4.02
N LEU A 234 -19.94 3.72 3.79
CA LEU A 234 -19.27 4.00 2.54
C LEU A 234 -19.76 3.10 1.39
N LEU A 235 -20.02 1.82 1.66
CA LEU A 235 -20.62 0.94 0.65
C LEU A 235 -22.04 1.39 0.28
N LYS A 236 -22.84 1.90 1.22
CA LYS A 236 -24.14 2.53 0.88
C LYS A 236 -23.97 3.78 0.01
N GLU A 237 -22.94 4.58 0.24
CA GLU A 237 -22.61 5.73 -0.62
C GLU A 237 -22.24 5.26 -2.03
N ARG A 238 -21.49 4.16 -2.14
CA ARG A 238 -21.16 3.53 -3.43
C ARG A 238 -22.41 3.06 -4.18
N GLU A 239 -23.33 2.37 -3.49
CA GLU A 239 -24.61 1.96 -4.09
C GLU A 239 -25.41 3.15 -4.62
N GLN A 240 -25.43 4.27 -3.89
CA GLN A 240 -26.09 5.50 -4.33
C GLN A 240 -25.42 6.10 -5.58
N PHE A 241 -24.09 6.01 -5.67
CA PHE A 241 -23.34 6.50 -6.81
C PHE A 241 -23.63 5.68 -8.08
N TRP A 242 -23.61 4.34 -7.99
CA TRP A 242 -23.90 3.46 -9.12
C TRP A 242 -25.39 3.39 -9.48
N GLY A 243 -26.27 3.58 -8.50
CA GLY A 243 -27.72 3.62 -8.71
C GLY A 243 -28.26 2.32 -9.31
N ILE A 244 -28.87 2.41 -10.49
CA ILE A 244 -29.42 1.24 -11.20
C ILE A 244 -28.40 0.55 -12.12
N GLN A 245 -27.19 1.10 -12.23
CA GLN A 245 -26.16 0.52 -13.11
C GLN A 245 -25.60 -0.74 -12.47
N HIS A 246 -25.44 -1.79 -13.29
CA HIS A 246 -24.76 -2.99 -12.85
C HIS A 246 -23.31 -2.68 -12.50
N HIS A 247 -22.87 -3.19 -11.35
CA HIS A 247 -21.51 -3.07 -10.86
C HIS A 247 -21.19 -4.25 -9.91
N VAL A 248 -19.92 -4.50 -9.66
CA VAL A 248 -19.42 -5.62 -8.85
C VAL A 248 -19.59 -5.32 -7.37
N HIS A 249 -20.07 -6.30 -6.62
CA HIS A 249 -20.18 -6.31 -5.16
C HIS A 249 -19.12 -7.26 -4.57
N GLY A 250 -17.87 -6.81 -4.48
CA GLY A 250 -16.75 -7.66 -4.05
C GLY A 250 -16.92 -8.25 -2.65
N GLU A 251 -17.66 -7.58 -1.77
CA GLU A 251 -18.02 -8.06 -0.44
C GLU A 251 -18.96 -9.28 -0.46
N ALA A 252 -19.64 -9.53 -1.57
CA ALA A 252 -20.47 -10.72 -1.81
C ALA A 252 -19.74 -11.80 -2.64
N GLY A 253 -18.45 -11.60 -2.92
CA GLY A 253 -17.61 -12.56 -3.64
C GLY A 253 -18.20 -12.98 -4.99
N THR A 254 -18.27 -14.29 -5.24
CA THR A 254 -18.80 -14.83 -6.51
C THR A 254 -20.27 -14.49 -6.74
N GLU A 255 -21.07 -14.38 -5.67
CA GLU A 255 -22.48 -13.95 -5.77
C GLU A 255 -22.59 -12.48 -6.18
N GLY A 256 -21.57 -11.68 -5.86
CA GLY A 256 -21.45 -10.27 -6.24
C GLY A 256 -20.75 -10.00 -7.57
N GLY A 257 -20.43 -11.04 -8.35
CA GLY A 257 -19.83 -10.91 -9.68
C GLY A 257 -18.30 -10.99 -9.72
N VAL A 258 -17.64 -11.35 -8.62
CA VAL A 258 -16.20 -11.67 -8.60
C VAL A 258 -15.96 -13.05 -9.24
N GLN A 259 -14.89 -13.19 -10.02
CA GLN A 259 -14.52 -14.49 -10.61
C GLN A 259 -14.01 -15.47 -9.54
N GLU A 260 -14.35 -16.77 -9.65
CA GLU A 260 -13.95 -17.81 -8.68
C GLU A 260 -12.44 -17.85 -8.41
N GLU A 261 -11.62 -17.78 -9.46
CA GLU A 261 -10.15 -17.77 -9.32
C GLU A 261 -9.68 -16.56 -8.51
N ARG A 262 -10.32 -15.41 -8.69
CA ARG A 262 -9.99 -14.18 -7.98
C ARG A 262 -10.42 -14.23 -6.52
N GLN A 263 -11.59 -14.79 -6.25
CA GLN A 263 -12.06 -15.03 -4.89
C GLN A 263 -11.07 -15.90 -4.12
N GLN A 264 -10.60 -17.00 -4.72
CA GLN A 264 -9.60 -17.89 -4.10
C GLN A 264 -8.28 -17.15 -3.81
N GLN A 265 -7.78 -16.36 -4.76
CA GLN A 265 -6.56 -15.56 -4.56
C GLN A 265 -6.70 -14.55 -3.42
N GLN A 266 -7.87 -13.94 -3.25
CA GLN A 266 -8.16 -13.03 -2.14
C GLN A 266 -8.20 -13.79 -0.82
N ASP A 267 -8.89 -14.93 -0.77
CA ASP A 267 -8.98 -15.76 0.43
C ASP A 267 -7.60 -16.25 0.86
N ASP A 268 -6.78 -16.79 -0.05
CA ASP A 268 -5.42 -17.26 0.24
C ASP A 268 -4.50 -16.15 0.80
N TYR A 269 -4.69 -14.91 0.34
CA TYR A 269 -3.90 -13.76 0.81
C TYR A 269 -4.30 -13.34 2.23
N TYR A 270 -5.61 -13.27 2.50
CA TYR A 270 -6.16 -12.79 3.77
C TYR A 270 -6.34 -13.87 4.84
N GLU A 271 -6.34 -15.16 4.49
CA GLU A 271 -6.26 -16.26 5.44
C GLU A 271 -4.86 -16.33 6.08
N ARG A 272 -4.83 -16.58 7.40
CA ARG A 272 -3.63 -16.62 8.24
C ARG A 272 -3.15 -18.05 8.44
#